data_AF-A0A4U0WYX0-F1
#
_entry.id   AF-A0A4U0WYX0-F1
#
_cell.length_a   1.000
_cell.length_b   1.000
_cell.length_c   1.000
_cell.angle_alpha   90.00
_cell.angle_beta   90.00
_cell.angle_gamma   90.00
#
_symmetry.space_group_name_H-M   'P 1'
#
loop_
_entity.id
_entity.type
_entity.pdbx_description
1 polymer ?
#
loop_
_entity_poly.entity_id
_entity_poly.type
_entity_poly.pdbx_seq_one_letter_code
_entity_poly.pdbx_strand_id
1 'polypeptide(L)'
;MAEIECPFCRVTSTEPLVIQAHIEENHAENSTTINYDAALAKQFSLSRATESAARPASEDDVHWTKCTRPGCGEYVLISDIDEHLEVHASLEFSDTGPSNIHKRSALHSKSTAARQAKIKESQTSRPDHHGRKSGPTLLEYFSGNSHHGRPPPQRTKPAALPLGRLGKRELGPHAFEKQMPDYVRRHLLNDALPHQVNKLDRNGKLAQETVVDNETSGIIPMLACLCAKDEDVEATYLCHPSVKHINKLRCDGNFCGYWNVQMVLSYRQATGALPAMRQTPNILQIQDTIEQAWSNDILSHGRTETGGVRGTRKWIGTSEAAAYFTQLGVSVEACAFEDQELELAAVALLDHIEAYFIGGLENADQRGTSHVTQLAPIYFQRLGHSMTIVGLQRSKDGSRELLLFDPSFETSVAMRALLAGKRSRAHLENLLKPYRRSDQSLARWEEFEIVVPRAAGLG
;
A
#
# COMPACT_ATOMS: atom_id res chain seq x y z
N MET A 1 37.39 36.44 4.45
CA MET A 1 37.74 35.00 4.46
C MET A 1 38.51 34.74 3.18
N ALA A 2 39.54 33.90 3.20
CA ALA A 2 40.33 33.64 1.99
C ALA A 2 39.48 32.85 0.99
N GLU A 3 39.46 33.28 -0.28
CA GLU A 3 38.81 32.54 -1.37
C GLU A 3 39.62 31.28 -1.70
N ILE A 4 38.91 30.17 -1.90
CA ILE A 4 39.47 28.86 -2.23
C ILE A 4 39.17 28.60 -3.71
N GLU A 5 40.21 28.34 -4.50
CA GLU A 5 40.08 28.01 -5.93
C GLU A 5 40.11 26.49 -6.12
N CYS A 6 39.24 25.98 -6.99
CA CYS A 6 39.25 24.58 -7.40
C CYS A 6 40.58 24.24 -8.10
N PRO A 7 41.26 23.14 -7.75
CA PRO A 7 42.56 22.81 -8.33
C PRO A 7 42.46 22.28 -9.78
N PHE A 8 41.26 21.97 -10.27
CA PHE A 8 41.01 21.42 -11.61
C PHE A 8 40.40 22.43 -12.58
N CYS A 9 39.87 23.56 -12.08
CA CYS A 9 39.33 24.65 -12.91
C CYS A 9 39.25 25.99 -12.15
N ARG A 10 38.94 27.09 -12.82
CA ARG A 10 38.99 28.45 -12.24
C ARG A 10 37.77 28.85 -11.38
N VAL A 11 37.06 27.90 -10.80
CA VAL A 11 35.92 28.19 -9.90
C VAL A 11 36.45 28.52 -8.52
N THR A 12 36.07 29.68 -7.98
CA THR A 12 36.44 30.14 -6.62
C THR A 12 35.21 30.26 -5.72
N SER A 13 35.39 29.96 -4.44
CA SER A 13 34.37 30.18 -3.40
C SER A 13 35.02 30.43 -2.05
N THR A 14 34.38 31.19 -1.19
CA THR A 14 34.80 31.39 0.20
C THR A 14 34.41 30.22 1.12
N GLU A 15 33.56 29.30 0.63
CA GLU A 15 33.08 28.14 1.39
C GLU A 15 33.73 26.84 0.90
N PRO A 16 34.50 26.13 1.76
CA PRO A 16 35.20 24.89 1.37
C PRO A 16 34.28 23.79 0.85
N LEU A 17 33.07 23.69 1.40
CA LEU A 17 32.07 22.68 1.01
C LEU A 17 31.58 22.88 -0.42
N VAL A 18 31.53 24.12 -0.91
CA VAL A 18 31.12 24.43 -2.28
C VAL A 18 32.18 23.99 -3.29
N ILE A 19 33.46 24.21 -2.97
CA ILE A 19 34.56 23.73 -3.82
C ILE A 19 34.64 22.20 -3.80
N GLN A 20 34.41 21.57 -2.65
CA GLN A 20 34.39 20.11 -2.54
C GLN A 20 33.26 19.48 -3.35
N ALA A 21 32.02 19.97 -3.22
CA ALA A 21 30.89 19.48 -4.01
C ALA A 21 31.14 19.67 -5.52
N HIS A 22 31.67 20.82 -5.92
CA HIS A 22 32.03 21.08 -7.30
C HIS A 22 33.07 20.08 -7.85
N ILE A 23 34.08 19.70 -7.06
CA ILE A 23 35.09 18.70 -7.43
C ILE A 23 34.45 17.32 -7.59
N GLU A 24 33.59 16.92 -6.65
CA GLU A 24 32.91 15.62 -6.65
C GLU A 24 31.92 15.47 -7.82
N GLU A 25 31.28 16.55 -8.25
CA GLU A 25 30.30 16.52 -9.34
C GLU A 25 30.94 16.67 -10.73
N ASN A 26 31.95 17.53 -10.87
CA ASN A 26 32.46 17.95 -12.19
C ASN A 26 33.82 17.36 -12.55
N HIS A 27 34.54 16.77 -11.58
CA HIS A 27 35.91 16.26 -11.77
C HIS A 27 36.09 14.83 -11.22
N ALA A 28 35.02 14.16 -10.79
CA ALA A 28 35.10 12.76 -10.38
C ALA A 28 35.22 11.83 -11.59
N GLU A 29 36.43 11.33 -11.84
CA GLU A 29 36.66 10.26 -12.82
C GLU A 29 36.26 8.91 -12.21
N ASN A 30 35.12 8.36 -12.65
CA ASN A 30 34.97 6.92 -12.95
C ASN A 30 33.64 6.64 -13.67
N SER A 31 33.73 6.46 -14.99
CA SER A 31 32.74 5.79 -15.82
C SER A 31 32.90 4.28 -15.68
N THR A 32 31.89 3.58 -15.15
CA THR A 32 31.22 2.45 -15.84
C THR A 32 30.04 1.92 -15.01
N THR A 33 28.87 1.90 -15.64
CA THR A 33 27.57 1.37 -15.16
C THR A 33 27.01 2.01 -13.89
N ILE A 34 26.60 3.28 -14.01
CA ILE A 34 25.62 3.88 -13.10
C ILE A 34 24.27 3.23 -13.42
N ASN A 35 23.76 2.44 -12.46
CA ASN A 35 22.36 2.04 -12.42
C ASN A 35 21.54 3.32 -12.21
N TYR A 36 20.99 3.89 -13.30
CA TYR A 36 20.22 5.13 -13.31
C TYR A 36 19.09 5.14 -12.26
N ASP A 37 18.57 3.96 -11.89
CA ASP A 37 17.51 3.78 -10.88
C ASP A 37 17.97 4.10 -9.44
N ALA A 38 19.23 3.84 -9.09
CA ALA A 38 19.76 4.10 -7.74
C ALA A 38 20.10 5.60 -7.53
N ALA A 39 20.51 6.28 -8.60
CA ALA A 39 20.76 7.72 -8.59
C ALA A 39 19.47 8.52 -8.42
N LEU A 40 18.39 8.15 -9.14
CA LEU A 40 17.07 8.74 -8.95
C LEU A 40 16.57 8.53 -7.52
N ALA A 41 16.64 7.30 -7.00
CA ALA A 41 16.19 7.00 -5.63
C ALA A 41 17.03 7.75 -4.56
N LYS A 42 18.32 7.97 -4.79
CA LYS A 42 19.18 8.80 -3.92
C LYS A 42 18.80 10.29 -3.99
N GLN A 43 18.42 10.79 -5.17
CA GLN A 43 17.92 12.15 -5.37
C GLN A 43 16.57 12.36 -4.66
N PHE A 44 15.70 11.34 -4.66
CA PHE A 44 14.45 11.30 -3.87
C PHE A 44 14.66 11.30 -2.35
N SER A 45 15.71 10.66 -1.84
CA SER A 45 16.02 10.71 -0.39
C SER A 45 16.66 12.04 0.04
N LEU A 46 17.40 12.70 -0.85
CA LEU A 46 18.07 13.98 -0.58
C LEU A 46 17.11 15.15 -0.50
N SER A 47 16.04 15.19 -1.33
CA SER A 47 14.99 16.21 -1.22
C SER A 47 14.31 16.18 0.15
N ARG A 48 14.10 14.98 0.71
CA ARG A 48 13.54 14.77 2.06
C ARG A 48 14.46 15.27 3.18
N ALA A 49 15.78 15.15 3.01
CA ALA A 49 16.75 15.61 4.02
C ALA A 49 16.79 17.15 4.12
N THR A 50 16.57 17.87 3.02
CA THR A 50 16.54 19.34 2.99
C THR A 50 15.23 19.94 3.52
N GLU A 51 14.10 19.24 3.44
CA GLU A 51 12.80 19.74 3.95
C GLU A 51 12.49 19.28 5.38
N SER A 52 13.17 18.23 5.88
CA SER A 52 13.11 17.74 7.26
C SER A 52 13.72 18.70 8.32
N ALA A 53 14.18 19.90 7.94
CA ALA A 53 14.56 20.93 8.91
C ALA A 53 13.36 21.59 9.62
N ALA A 54 12.13 21.15 9.33
CA ALA A 54 10.94 21.51 10.08
C ALA A 54 10.81 20.72 11.39
N ARG A 55 10.42 21.42 12.46
CA ARG A 55 10.38 21.02 13.88
C ARG A 55 9.91 19.57 14.11
N PRO A 56 10.48 18.84 15.09
CA PRO A 56 9.99 17.51 15.45
C PRO A 56 8.53 17.63 15.89
N ALA A 57 7.62 17.02 15.12
CA ALA A 57 6.26 16.79 15.57
C ALA A 57 6.35 16.05 16.91
N SER A 58 5.65 16.55 17.93
CA SER A 58 5.54 15.86 19.21
C SER A 58 5.10 14.42 18.98
N GLU A 59 5.74 13.45 19.64
CA GLU A 59 5.37 12.02 19.59
C GLU A 59 3.89 11.74 19.98
N ASP A 60 3.15 12.75 20.42
CA ASP A 60 1.79 12.71 20.94
C ASP A 60 0.67 12.88 19.88
N ASP A 61 0.96 13.23 18.62
CA ASP A 61 -0.11 13.68 17.68
C ASP A 61 -0.71 12.62 16.74
N VAL A 62 -0.10 11.44 16.57
CA VAL A 62 -0.64 10.40 15.69
C VAL A 62 -1.30 9.28 16.50
N HIS A 63 -2.63 9.32 16.59
CA HIS A 63 -3.41 8.38 17.37
C HIS A 63 -3.82 7.16 16.53
N TRP A 64 -3.07 6.07 16.67
CA TRP A 64 -3.45 4.74 16.17
C TRP A 64 -4.46 4.10 17.11
N THR A 65 -5.45 3.42 16.57
CA THR A 65 -6.36 2.56 17.34
C THR A 65 -6.31 1.14 16.81
N LYS A 66 -6.41 0.15 17.71
CA LYS A 66 -6.49 -1.26 17.31
C LYS A 66 -7.95 -1.62 17.05
N CYS A 67 -8.26 -2.11 15.86
CA CYS A 67 -9.59 -2.58 15.51
C CYS A 67 -9.98 -3.75 16.42
N THR A 68 -11.14 -3.63 17.05
CA THR A 68 -11.66 -4.61 18.04
C THR A 68 -12.50 -5.71 17.40
N ARG A 69 -12.75 -5.67 16.08
CA ARG A 69 -13.49 -6.73 15.40
C ARG A 69 -12.75 -8.07 15.54
N PRO A 70 -13.45 -9.17 15.88
CA PRO A 70 -12.82 -10.47 16.03
C PRO A 70 -11.99 -10.86 14.80
N GLY A 71 -10.71 -11.18 15.03
CA GLY A 71 -9.80 -11.62 13.96
C GLY A 71 -9.14 -10.51 13.14
N CYS A 72 -9.54 -9.24 13.27
CA CYS A 72 -8.91 -8.13 12.53
C CYS A 72 -7.59 -7.69 13.19
N GLY A 73 -7.68 -7.07 14.38
CA GLY A 73 -6.52 -6.62 15.15
C GLY A 73 -5.60 -5.64 14.42
N GLU A 74 -6.08 -4.98 13.36
CA GLU A 74 -5.36 -3.94 12.62
C GLU A 74 -5.15 -2.68 13.46
N TYR A 75 -4.02 -2.01 13.25
CA TYR A 75 -3.78 -0.66 13.73
C TYR A 75 -4.16 0.34 12.64
N VAL A 76 -5.18 1.13 12.92
CA VAL A 76 -5.79 2.07 11.97
C VAL A 76 -5.63 3.47 12.54
N LEU A 77 -5.41 4.46 11.68
CA LEU A 77 -5.49 5.87 12.09
C LEU A 77 -6.91 6.15 12.58
N ILE A 78 -7.06 6.91 13.68
CA ILE A 78 -8.41 7.29 14.15
C ILE A 78 -9.21 8.01 13.06
N SER A 79 -8.57 8.82 12.21
CA SER A 79 -9.23 9.50 11.09
C SER A 79 -9.76 8.55 10.01
N ASP A 80 -9.29 7.31 10.00
CA ASP A 80 -9.54 6.30 8.97
C ASP A 80 -10.38 5.11 9.47
N ILE A 81 -10.72 5.10 10.78
CA ILE A 81 -11.43 3.98 11.40
C ILE A 81 -12.82 3.77 10.78
N ASP A 82 -13.50 4.84 10.36
CA ASP A 82 -14.83 4.75 9.76
C ASP A 82 -14.78 3.99 8.42
N GLU A 83 -13.83 4.32 7.54
CA GLU A 83 -13.65 3.59 6.27
C GLU A 83 -13.26 2.13 6.51
N HIS A 84 -12.38 1.88 7.48
CA HIS A 84 -12.01 0.52 7.86
C HIS A 84 -13.23 -0.31 8.34
N LEU A 85 -14.12 0.30 9.13
CA LEU A 85 -15.35 -0.35 9.60
C LEU A 85 -16.39 -0.55 8.50
N GLU A 86 -16.45 0.34 7.50
CA GLU A 86 -17.31 0.16 6.31
C GLU A 86 -16.91 -1.06 5.49
N VAL A 87 -15.60 -1.31 5.32
CA VAL A 87 -15.12 -2.51 4.60
C VAL A 87 -15.56 -3.77 5.35
N HIS A 88 -15.41 -3.81 6.68
CA HIS A 88 -15.94 -4.93 7.47
C HIS A 88 -17.44 -5.15 7.26
N ALA A 89 -18.23 -4.08 7.27
CA ALA A 89 -19.66 -4.19 7.02
C ALA A 89 -19.95 -4.79 5.63
N SER A 90 -19.24 -4.34 4.59
CA SER A 90 -19.42 -4.86 3.22
C SER A 90 -19.08 -6.35 3.08
N LEU A 91 -18.05 -6.82 3.81
CA LEU A 91 -17.67 -8.24 3.84
C LEU A 91 -18.75 -9.07 4.55
N GLU A 92 -19.27 -8.61 5.69
CA GLU A 92 -20.36 -9.26 6.42
C GLU A 92 -21.64 -9.33 5.59
N PHE A 93 -22.01 -8.26 4.89
CA PHE A 93 -23.17 -8.23 4.00
C PHE A 93 -22.99 -9.15 2.78
N SER A 94 -21.77 -9.29 2.27
CA SER A 94 -21.48 -10.23 1.20
C SER A 94 -21.70 -11.67 1.65
N ASP A 95 -21.27 -12.00 2.87
CA ASP A 95 -21.27 -13.38 3.37
C ASP A 95 -22.63 -13.85 3.92
N THR A 96 -23.42 -12.93 4.47
CA THR A 96 -24.75 -13.25 5.04
C THR A 96 -25.89 -13.25 4.01
N GLY A 97 -25.66 -12.75 2.80
CA GLY A 97 -26.71 -12.57 1.78
C GLY A 97 -27.71 -11.46 2.15
N PRO A 98 -28.74 -11.21 1.32
CA PRO A 98 -29.66 -10.10 1.54
C PRO A 98 -30.51 -10.35 2.80
N SER A 99 -30.10 -9.74 3.91
CA SER A 99 -31.01 -9.40 5.00
C SER A 99 -31.67 -8.07 4.64
N ASN A 100 -32.99 -7.98 4.74
CA ASN A 100 -33.75 -6.74 4.56
C ASN A 100 -33.36 -5.75 5.67
N ILE A 101 -32.28 -5.01 5.46
CA ILE A 101 -31.89 -3.88 6.29
C ILE A 101 -31.66 -2.72 5.33
N HIS A 102 -32.44 -1.66 5.56
CA HIS A 102 -32.58 -0.50 4.69
C HIS A 102 -31.24 0.06 4.18
N LYS A 103 -31.21 0.37 2.87
CA LYS A 103 -30.16 1.17 2.20
C LYS A 103 -29.79 2.37 3.06
N ARG A 104 -28.54 2.44 3.52
CA ARG A 104 -27.95 3.62 4.15
C ARG A 104 -26.99 4.26 3.14
N SER A 105 -27.28 5.48 2.72
CA SER A 105 -26.35 6.33 1.97
C SER A 105 -25.27 6.86 2.91
N ALA A 106 -24.04 7.00 2.37
CA ALA A 106 -22.86 7.46 3.07
C ALA A 106 -23.09 8.80 3.83
N LEU A 107 -22.71 8.84 5.11
CA LEU A 107 -22.63 10.06 5.90
C LEU A 107 -21.20 10.61 5.77
N HIS A 108 -21.03 11.72 5.06
CA HIS A 108 -19.77 12.44 5.01
C HIS A 108 -19.42 13.05 6.38
N SER A 109 -18.18 12.81 6.81
CA SER A 109 -17.53 13.48 7.94
C SER A 109 -17.35 14.98 7.64
N LYS A 110 -17.77 15.83 8.58
CA LYS A 110 -17.80 17.31 8.44
C LYS A 110 -16.43 17.99 8.25
N SER A 111 -15.33 17.23 8.32
CA SER A 111 -13.96 17.72 8.13
C SER A 111 -13.54 17.86 6.66
N THR A 112 -14.37 17.43 5.71
CA THR A 112 -13.96 17.24 4.31
C THR A 112 -14.61 18.22 3.31
N ALA A 113 -15.59 19.01 3.74
CA ALA A 113 -16.39 19.85 2.83
C ALA A 113 -15.58 20.90 2.04
N ALA A 114 -14.49 21.43 2.62
CA ALA A 114 -13.62 22.40 1.96
C ALA A 114 -12.66 21.75 0.93
N ARG A 115 -12.19 20.51 1.18
CA ARG A 115 -11.29 19.78 0.26
C ARG A 115 -12.06 19.10 -0.88
N GLN A 116 -13.30 18.68 -0.61
CA GLN A 116 -14.21 18.16 -1.63
C GLN A 116 -14.61 19.19 -2.69
N ALA A 117 -14.53 20.49 -2.36
CA ALA A 117 -14.76 21.56 -3.32
C ALA A 117 -13.68 21.59 -4.43
N LYS A 118 -12.41 21.30 -4.12
CA LYS A 118 -11.33 21.25 -5.13
C LYS A 118 -11.49 20.11 -6.14
N ILE A 119 -12.07 18.96 -5.73
CA ILE A 119 -12.42 17.87 -6.65
C ILE A 119 -13.57 18.30 -7.59
N LYS A 120 -14.50 19.13 -7.09
CA LYS A 120 -15.64 19.65 -7.87
C LYS A 120 -15.33 20.94 -8.63
N GLU A 121 -14.31 21.72 -8.27
CA GLU A 121 -13.90 22.93 -9.00
C GLU A 121 -13.24 22.59 -10.35
N SER A 122 -12.86 21.34 -10.58
CA SER A 122 -12.46 20.82 -11.89
C SER A 122 -13.62 20.18 -12.69
N GLN A 123 -14.83 20.05 -12.14
CA GLN A 123 -15.99 19.45 -12.83
C GLN A 123 -17.33 20.11 -12.42
N THR A 124 -18.00 20.74 -13.39
CA THR A 124 -19.10 21.70 -13.21
C THR A 124 -20.40 21.19 -12.55
N SER A 125 -20.78 21.88 -11.45
CA SER A 125 -22.10 22.29 -10.89
C SER A 125 -23.40 21.44 -10.98
N ARG A 126 -24.02 21.17 -9.81
CA ARG A 126 -25.33 21.72 -9.32
C ARG A 126 -25.72 21.16 -7.91
N PRO A 127 -26.56 21.85 -7.11
CA PRO A 127 -26.84 21.50 -5.70
C PRO A 127 -28.24 20.89 -5.47
N ASP A 128 -28.44 20.17 -4.36
CA ASP A 128 -29.78 20.10 -3.73
C ASP A 128 -29.81 19.77 -2.22
N HIS A 129 -30.98 20.09 -1.63
CA HIS A 129 -31.29 20.38 -0.23
C HIS A 129 -31.67 19.19 0.69
N HIS A 130 -31.37 19.39 1.99
CA HIS A 130 -32.07 18.97 3.23
C HIS A 130 -32.19 17.50 3.71
N GLY A 131 -31.92 17.31 5.03
CA GLY A 131 -32.52 16.24 5.84
C GLY A 131 -31.63 15.63 6.92
N ARG A 132 -31.55 16.26 8.10
CA ARG A 132 -30.74 15.82 9.26
C ARG A 132 -31.45 14.70 10.03
N LYS A 133 -30.78 13.57 10.32
CA LYS A 133 -30.96 12.71 11.52
C LYS A 133 -29.88 11.61 11.64
N SER A 134 -29.67 11.20 12.89
CA SER A 134 -28.44 10.63 13.49
C SER A 134 -28.16 9.17 13.12
N GLY A 135 -26.91 8.89 12.73
CA GLY A 135 -26.31 7.54 12.76
C GLY A 135 -25.61 7.27 14.11
N PRO A 136 -25.06 6.07 14.30
CA PRO A 136 -24.34 5.69 15.50
C PRO A 136 -23.04 6.50 15.56
N THR A 137 -22.80 7.16 16.69
CA THR A 137 -21.64 8.03 16.88
C THR A 137 -20.44 7.19 17.33
N LEU A 138 -19.21 7.72 17.20
CA LEU A 138 -18.00 7.19 17.86
C LEU A 138 -18.26 6.77 19.32
N LEU A 139 -19.22 7.43 19.99
CA LEU A 139 -19.67 7.08 21.33
C LEU A 139 -20.16 5.63 21.45
N GLU A 140 -20.89 5.08 20.46
CA GLU A 140 -21.34 3.67 20.46
C GLU A 140 -20.18 2.67 20.37
N TYR A 141 -19.10 3.00 19.63
CA TYR A 141 -17.87 2.20 19.59
C TYR A 141 -17.15 2.18 20.95
N PHE A 142 -17.22 3.28 21.71
CA PHE A 142 -16.63 3.39 23.05
C PHE A 142 -17.60 3.07 24.22
N SER A 143 -18.86 2.71 23.95
CA SER A 143 -19.88 2.43 24.97
C SER A 143 -19.78 1.01 25.57
N GLY A 144 -18.83 0.19 25.12
CA GLY A 144 -18.56 -1.12 25.71
C GLY A 144 -17.97 -0.97 27.11
N ASN A 145 -18.77 -1.26 28.13
CA ASN A 145 -18.36 -1.33 29.54
C ASN A 145 -16.99 -2.03 29.70
N SER A 146 -15.96 -1.25 30.03
CA SER A 146 -14.70 -1.77 30.57
C SER A 146 -14.55 -1.28 32.01
N HIS A 147 -14.89 -2.16 32.96
CA HIS A 147 -14.40 -2.06 34.32
C HIS A 147 -12.93 -2.46 34.29
N HIS A 148 -12.01 -1.51 34.48
CA HIS A 148 -10.75 -1.64 35.23
C HIS A 148 -10.02 -0.29 35.18
N GLY A 149 -10.22 0.52 36.23
CA GLY A 149 -9.43 1.73 36.44
C GLY A 149 -7.97 1.38 36.71
N ARG A 150 -7.09 1.79 35.79
CA ARG A 150 -5.64 1.84 36.02
C ARG A 150 -5.21 3.31 35.94
N PRO A 151 -4.46 3.85 36.92
CA PRO A 151 -4.05 5.24 36.89
C PRO A 151 -3.12 5.51 35.69
N PRO A 152 -3.13 6.72 35.12
CA PRO A 152 -2.28 7.06 33.98
C PRO A 152 -0.80 6.92 34.37
N PRO A 153 0.05 6.31 33.53
CA PRO A 153 1.48 6.24 33.79
C PRO A 153 2.07 7.66 33.75
N GLN A 154 2.97 7.94 34.70
CA GLN A 154 3.73 9.19 34.75
C GLN A 154 4.48 9.40 33.43
N ARG A 155 4.18 10.52 32.75
CA ARG A 155 4.84 10.97 31.52
C ARG A 155 6.32 11.26 31.80
N THR A 156 7.20 10.34 31.43
CA THR A 156 8.62 10.63 31.25
C THR A 156 8.82 11.21 29.86
N LYS A 157 9.63 12.27 29.74
CA LYS A 157 9.95 12.87 28.45
C LYS A 157 10.65 11.82 27.57
N PRO A 158 10.23 11.62 26.30
CA PRO A 158 10.93 10.73 25.39
C PRO A 158 12.39 11.19 25.25
N ALA A 159 13.32 10.23 25.28
CA ALA A 159 14.70 10.51 24.92
C ALA A 159 14.74 10.95 23.45
N ALA A 160 15.54 11.97 23.13
CA ALA A 160 15.70 12.43 21.75
C ALA A 160 16.11 11.25 20.86
N LEU A 161 15.43 11.09 19.71
CA LEU A 161 15.77 10.07 18.74
C LEU A 161 17.19 10.34 18.18
N PRO A 162 17.98 9.29 17.92
CA PRO A 162 19.22 9.46 17.15
C PRO A 162 18.94 10.19 15.84
N LEU A 163 19.87 11.06 15.42
CA LEU A 163 19.75 11.80 14.16
C LEU A 163 19.40 10.87 12.99
N GLY A 164 18.35 11.20 12.25
CA GLY A 164 17.88 10.44 11.09
C GLY A 164 17.03 9.21 11.39
N ARG A 165 16.68 8.92 12.65
CA ARG A 165 15.82 7.78 13.00
C ARG A 165 14.34 8.14 12.96
N LEU A 166 13.54 7.31 12.30
CA LEU A 166 12.08 7.45 12.22
C LEU A 166 11.39 7.04 13.54
N GLY A 167 10.16 7.52 13.71
CA GLY A 167 9.38 7.36 14.92
C GLY A 167 8.24 6.34 14.80
N LYS A 168 7.32 6.37 15.77
CA LYS A 168 6.09 5.56 15.78
C LYS A 168 5.08 5.95 14.71
N ARG A 169 5.22 7.14 14.12
CA ARG A 169 4.37 7.61 13.02
C ARG A 169 4.62 6.77 11.77
N GLU A 170 5.88 6.50 11.45
CA GLU A 170 6.28 5.80 10.22
C GLU A 170 6.46 4.29 10.47
N LEU A 171 7.09 3.91 11.58
CA LEU A 171 7.44 2.51 11.88
C LEU A 171 6.37 1.76 12.69
N GLY A 172 5.28 2.44 13.02
CA GLY A 172 4.17 1.91 13.80
C GLY A 172 4.46 1.73 15.30
N PRO A 173 3.56 1.04 16.02
CA PRO A 173 3.64 0.86 17.48
C PRO A 173 4.94 0.21 17.98
N HIS A 174 5.64 -0.51 17.10
CA HIS A 174 6.85 -1.27 17.39
C HIS A 174 8.15 -0.60 16.88
N ALA A 175 8.12 0.70 16.58
CA ALA A 175 9.24 1.47 16.04
C ALA A 175 10.61 1.23 16.69
N PHE A 176 10.64 1.01 18.00
CA PHE A 176 11.88 0.85 18.78
C PHE A 176 12.10 -0.59 19.26
N GLU A 177 11.29 -1.54 18.77
CA GLU A 177 11.45 -2.95 19.08
C GLU A 177 12.80 -3.48 18.55
N LYS A 178 13.53 -4.18 19.43
CA LYS A 178 14.78 -4.86 19.06
C LYS A 178 14.54 -6.27 18.50
N GLN A 179 13.53 -6.96 19.02
CA GLN A 179 13.18 -8.32 18.66
C GLN A 179 11.70 -8.54 18.95
N MET A 180 10.99 -9.13 17.99
CA MET A 180 9.60 -9.52 18.14
C MET A 180 9.48 -10.73 19.08
N PRO A 181 8.35 -10.90 19.78
CA PRO A 181 8.11 -12.08 20.60
C PRO A 181 8.16 -13.39 19.80
N ASP A 182 8.64 -14.48 20.43
CA ASP A 182 8.78 -15.78 19.78
C ASP A 182 7.46 -16.37 19.26
N TYR A 183 6.34 -16.06 19.91
CA TYR A 183 5.03 -16.52 19.43
C TYR A 183 4.66 -15.85 18.09
N VAL A 184 4.93 -14.55 17.92
CA VAL A 184 4.72 -13.85 16.65
C VAL A 184 5.60 -14.46 15.57
N ARG A 185 6.88 -14.66 15.87
CA ARG A 185 7.84 -15.28 14.96
C ARG A 185 7.39 -16.68 14.51
N ARG A 186 6.82 -17.49 15.42
CA ARG A 186 6.27 -18.81 15.09
C ARG A 186 5.10 -18.73 14.14
N HIS A 187 4.17 -17.79 14.32
CA HIS A 187 3.06 -17.60 13.38
C HIS A 187 3.55 -17.22 11.99
N LEU A 188 4.51 -16.28 11.88
CA LEU A 188 5.08 -15.86 10.60
C LEU A 188 5.79 -17.00 9.84
N LEU A 189 6.28 -18.02 10.54
CA LEU A 189 6.96 -19.17 9.95
C LEU A 189 6.03 -20.30 9.54
N ASN A 190 4.93 -20.51 10.28
CA ASN A 190 4.17 -21.75 10.20
C ASN A 190 2.76 -21.57 9.60
N ASP A 191 2.16 -20.40 9.75
CA ASP A 191 0.73 -20.21 9.43
C ASP A 191 0.46 -19.96 7.93
N ALA A 192 1.51 -19.79 7.13
CA ALA A 192 1.45 -19.58 5.68
C ALA A 192 2.22 -20.66 4.90
N LEU A 193 2.37 -21.86 5.48
CA LEU A 193 3.06 -22.95 4.80
C LEU A 193 2.19 -23.58 3.71
N PRO A 194 2.73 -23.80 2.50
CA PRO A 194 2.01 -24.51 1.46
C PRO A 194 1.66 -25.94 1.90
N HIS A 195 0.42 -26.34 1.64
CA HIS A 195 -0.05 -27.71 1.89
C HIS A 195 -0.91 -28.20 0.73
N GLN A 196 -1.01 -29.51 0.57
CA GLN A 196 -1.78 -30.12 -0.52
C GLN A 196 -3.25 -30.28 -0.11
N VAL A 197 -4.15 -29.87 -1.00
CA VAL A 197 -5.58 -30.12 -0.87
C VAL A 197 -6.09 -30.82 -2.11
N ASN A 198 -7.06 -31.72 -1.93
CA ASN A 198 -7.76 -32.34 -3.04
C ASN A 198 -8.96 -31.48 -3.42
N LYS A 199 -8.95 -30.87 -4.60
CA LYS A 199 -10.12 -30.16 -5.16
C LYS A 199 -10.67 -30.90 -6.36
N LEU A 200 -11.99 -30.80 -6.55
CA LEU A 200 -12.62 -31.25 -7.78
C LEU A 200 -12.34 -30.20 -8.87
N ASP A 201 -11.79 -30.65 -9.99
CA ASP A 201 -11.66 -29.82 -11.18
C ASP A 201 -13.03 -29.54 -11.83
N ARG A 202 -13.03 -28.74 -12.91
CA ARG A 202 -14.27 -28.40 -13.64
C ARG A 202 -14.99 -29.61 -14.25
N ASN A 203 -14.29 -30.74 -14.40
CA ASN A 203 -14.83 -31.98 -14.94
C ASN A 203 -15.23 -32.98 -13.82
N GLY A 204 -15.18 -32.56 -12.55
CA GLY A 204 -15.51 -33.40 -11.41
C GLY A 204 -14.42 -34.43 -11.05
N LYS A 205 -13.20 -34.29 -11.57
CA LYS A 205 -12.06 -35.14 -11.22
C LYS A 205 -11.28 -34.54 -10.05
N LEU A 206 -10.86 -35.37 -9.11
CA LEU A 206 -9.97 -34.95 -8.03
C LEU A 206 -8.59 -34.56 -8.59
N ALA A 207 -8.19 -33.33 -8.33
CA ALA A 207 -6.87 -32.79 -8.60
C ALA A 207 -6.22 -32.36 -7.27
N GLN A 208 -4.95 -32.70 -7.10
CA GLN A 208 -4.15 -32.16 -6.01
C GLN A 208 -3.71 -30.73 -6.37
N GLU A 209 -4.01 -29.80 -5.49
CA GLU A 209 -3.63 -28.40 -5.61
C GLU A 209 -2.85 -28.00 -4.35
N THR A 210 -1.74 -27.29 -4.55
CA THR A 210 -0.99 -26.69 -3.46
C THR A 210 -1.64 -25.36 -3.10
N VAL A 211 -2.05 -25.22 -1.84
CA VAL A 211 -2.72 -24.02 -1.32
C VAL A 211 -1.92 -23.44 -0.15
N VAL A 212 -2.01 -22.12 -0.01
CA VAL A 212 -1.50 -21.35 1.13
C VAL A 212 -2.70 -20.63 1.74
N ASP A 213 -2.93 -20.77 3.05
CA ASP A 213 -4.19 -20.36 3.70
C ASP A 213 -4.50 -18.87 3.58
N ASN A 214 -3.46 -18.03 3.55
CA ASN A 214 -3.60 -16.58 3.44
C ASN A 214 -3.44 -16.04 2.01
N GLU A 215 -3.45 -16.91 0.99
CA GLU A 215 -3.41 -16.51 -0.42
C GLU A 215 -4.74 -16.85 -1.14
N THR A 216 -5.24 -15.91 -1.95
CA THR A 216 -6.37 -16.16 -2.86
C THR A 216 -5.97 -15.83 -4.30
N SER A 217 -6.03 -16.83 -5.17
CA SER A 217 -5.75 -16.69 -6.61
C SER A 217 -7.02 -16.40 -7.43
N GLY A 218 -6.86 -15.78 -8.61
CA GLY A 218 -7.94 -15.62 -9.59
C GLY A 218 -8.89 -14.45 -9.33
N ILE A 219 -8.59 -13.60 -8.33
CA ILE A 219 -9.41 -12.41 -8.04
C ILE A 219 -9.37 -11.42 -9.21
N ILE A 220 -8.23 -11.19 -9.87
CA ILE A 220 -8.14 -10.23 -10.98
C ILE A 220 -9.11 -10.57 -12.14
N PRO A 221 -9.11 -11.78 -12.70
CA PRO A 221 -10.14 -12.17 -13.69
C PRO A 221 -11.57 -12.07 -13.17
N MET A 222 -11.80 -12.26 -11.87
CA MET A 222 -13.14 -12.16 -11.29
C MET A 222 -13.58 -10.70 -11.15
N LEU A 223 -12.69 -9.80 -10.74
CA LEU A 223 -12.93 -8.36 -10.73
C LEU A 223 -13.26 -7.87 -12.14
N ALA A 224 -12.51 -8.30 -13.16
CA ALA A 224 -12.82 -7.97 -14.55
C ALA A 224 -14.27 -8.34 -14.94
N CYS A 225 -14.72 -9.53 -14.53
CA CYS A 225 -16.09 -10.00 -14.80
C CYS A 225 -17.16 -9.24 -13.99
N LEU A 226 -16.83 -8.77 -12.77
CA LEU A 226 -17.76 -8.06 -11.91
C LEU A 226 -17.88 -6.59 -12.32
N CYS A 227 -16.76 -5.89 -12.55
CA CYS A 227 -16.75 -4.52 -13.05
C CYS A 227 -17.44 -4.40 -14.41
N ALA A 228 -17.29 -5.39 -15.29
CA ALA A 228 -17.98 -5.40 -16.59
C ALA A 228 -19.51 -5.55 -16.51
N LYS A 229 -20.06 -5.91 -15.34
CA LYS A 229 -21.50 -5.96 -15.07
C LYS A 229 -22.03 -4.68 -14.42
N ASP A 230 -21.14 -3.80 -14.00
CA ASP A 230 -21.50 -2.54 -13.39
C ASP A 230 -21.85 -1.54 -14.51
N GLU A 231 -23.11 -1.12 -14.56
CA GLU A 231 -23.62 -0.28 -15.65
C GLU A 231 -23.09 1.15 -15.59
N ASP A 232 -22.58 1.60 -14.44
CA ASP A 232 -22.02 2.95 -14.27
C ASP A 232 -20.56 3.04 -14.73
N VAL A 233 -19.91 1.89 -14.96
CA VAL A 233 -18.51 1.79 -15.37
C VAL A 233 -18.36 2.01 -16.87
N GLU A 234 -17.52 2.97 -17.24
CA GLU A 234 -17.12 3.21 -18.63
C GLU A 234 -15.96 2.28 -19.03
N ALA A 235 -14.92 2.24 -18.20
CA ALA A 235 -13.74 1.42 -18.44
C ALA A 235 -13.11 0.94 -17.12
N THR A 236 -12.59 -0.27 -17.12
CA THR A 236 -11.77 -0.82 -16.03
C THR A 236 -10.46 -1.34 -16.59
N TYR A 237 -9.34 -0.96 -15.99
CA TYR A 237 -8.03 -1.47 -16.34
C TYR A 237 -7.45 -2.24 -15.17
N LEU A 238 -6.94 -3.44 -15.42
CA LEU A 238 -6.43 -4.35 -14.40
C LEU A 238 -5.03 -4.83 -14.74
N CYS A 239 -4.23 -5.10 -13.70
CA CYS A 239 -2.91 -5.72 -13.80
C CYS A 239 -2.98 -7.19 -14.25
N HIS A 240 -1.82 -7.84 -14.29
CA HIS A 240 -1.66 -9.23 -14.70
C HIS A 240 -2.61 -10.19 -13.95
N PRO A 241 -3.27 -11.14 -14.65
CA PRO A 241 -4.34 -11.97 -14.07
C PRO A 241 -3.89 -12.93 -12.96
N SER A 242 -2.58 -13.18 -12.86
CA SER A 242 -2.00 -14.11 -11.89
C SER A 242 -1.70 -13.50 -10.52
N VAL A 243 -1.90 -12.19 -10.33
CA VAL A 243 -1.68 -11.56 -9.03
C VAL A 243 -2.60 -12.21 -7.99
N LYS A 244 -2.01 -12.67 -6.90
CA LYS A 244 -2.73 -13.25 -5.77
C LYS A 244 -2.99 -12.18 -4.73
N HIS A 245 -4.16 -12.23 -4.11
CA HIS A 245 -4.43 -11.47 -2.91
C HIS A 245 -3.83 -12.18 -1.71
N ILE A 246 -3.13 -11.45 -0.85
CA ILE A 246 -2.53 -12.00 0.37
C ILE A 246 -3.09 -11.26 1.56
N ASN A 247 -3.81 -11.97 2.42
CA ASN A 247 -4.33 -11.38 3.65
C ASN A 247 -3.38 -11.59 4.83
N LYS A 248 -3.57 -10.77 5.85
CA LYS A 248 -2.89 -10.83 7.12
C LYS A 248 -3.02 -12.20 7.77
N LEU A 249 -1.92 -12.64 8.36
CA LEU A 249 -1.90 -13.77 9.30
C LEU A 249 -2.44 -13.34 10.66
N ARG A 250 -3.16 -14.26 11.32
CA ARG A 250 -3.74 -14.02 12.66
C ARG A 250 -2.67 -14.05 13.75
N CYS A 251 -1.81 -13.04 13.74
CA CYS A 251 -0.71 -12.87 14.67
C CYS A 251 -0.63 -11.42 15.16
N ASP A 252 0.07 -11.19 16.28
CA ASP A 252 0.19 -9.86 16.87
C ASP A 252 1.28 -9.03 16.16
N GLY A 253 0.84 -8.17 15.25
CA GLY A 253 1.68 -7.26 14.48
C GLY A 253 1.03 -6.94 13.13
N ASN A 254 1.40 -5.80 12.56
CA ASN A 254 0.98 -5.43 11.22
C ASN A 254 2.20 -5.47 10.30
N PHE A 255 2.08 -6.25 9.24
CA PHE A 255 3.15 -6.47 8.26
C PHE A 255 2.66 -6.12 6.84
N CYS A 256 1.76 -5.14 6.71
CA CYS A 256 1.14 -4.76 5.44
C CYS A 256 2.17 -4.51 4.33
N GLY A 257 3.25 -3.77 4.60
CA GLY A 257 4.28 -3.54 3.59
C GLY A 257 4.93 -4.84 3.08
N TYR A 258 5.16 -5.79 3.98
CA TYR A 258 5.72 -7.09 3.60
C TYR A 258 4.70 -7.95 2.82
N TRP A 259 3.43 -7.98 3.21
CA TRP A 259 2.38 -8.69 2.45
C TRP A 259 2.16 -8.07 1.07
N ASN A 260 2.27 -6.75 0.92
CA ASN A 260 2.22 -6.09 -0.39
C ASN A 260 3.44 -6.40 -1.25
N VAL A 261 4.64 -6.52 -0.67
CA VAL A 261 5.81 -7.06 -1.40
C VAL A 261 5.50 -8.46 -1.94
N GLN A 262 4.90 -9.34 -1.13
CA GLN A 262 4.50 -10.67 -1.58
C GLN A 262 3.44 -10.63 -2.71
N MET A 263 2.44 -9.74 -2.62
CA MET A 263 1.43 -9.59 -3.67
C MET A 263 2.04 -9.13 -4.99
N VAL A 264 2.93 -8.15 -4.95
CA VAL A 264 3.67 -7.69 -6.13
C VAL A 264 4.59 -8.78 -6.69
N LEU A 265 5.20 -9.63 -5.86
CA LEU A 265 5.98 -10.76 -6.35
C LEU A 265 5.15 -11.86 -7.02
N SER A 266 3.88 -12.03 -6.62
CA SER A 266 3.06 -13.17 -7.06
C SER A 266 2.89 -13.26 -8.59
N TYR A 267 2.88 -12.13 -9.32
CA TYR A 267 2.84 -12.18 -10.78
C TYR A 267 4.19 -12.54 -11.41
N ARG A 268 5.32 -12.14 -10.80
CA ARG A 268 6.66 -12.46 -11.31
C ARG A 268 6.97 -13.94 -11.17
N GLN A 269 6.44 -14.59 -10.14
CA GLN A 269 6.50 -16.04 -10.01
C GLN A 269 5.74 -16.73 -11.14
N ALA A 270 4.53 -16.26 -11.46
CA ALA A 270 3.70 -16.86 -12.50
C ALA A 270 4.24 -16.64 -13.93
N THR A 271 4.88 -15.50 -14.19
CA THR A 271 5.53 -15.19 -15.49
C THR A 271 6.89 -15.87 -15.65
N GLY A 272 7.41 -16.56 -14.63
CA GLY A 272 8.72 -17.18 -14.66
C GLY A 272 9.90 -16.20 -14.60
N ALA A 273 9.63 -14.92 -14.32
CA ALA A 273 10.64 -13.86 -14.26
C ALA A 273 11.60 -13.98 -13.07
N LEU A 274 11.30 -14.86 -12.10
CA LEU A 274 12.16 -15.21 -10.97
C LEU A 274 12.31 -16.74 -10.84
N PRO A 275 13.07 -17.42 -11.71
CA PRO A 275 13.13 -18.89 -11.76
C PRO A 275 13.64 -19.53 -10.45
N ALA A 276 14.49 -18.82 -9.71
CA ALA A 276 15.02 -19.27 -8.44
C ALA A 276 13.98 -19.20 -7.29
N MET A 277 12.91 -18.42 -7.46
CA MET A 277 11.88 -18.20 -6.44
C MET A 277 10.70 -19.17 -6.66
N ARG A 278 10.84 -20.39 -6.14
CA ARG A 278 9.79 -21.43 -6.25
C ARG A 278 8.56 -21.16 -5.39
N GLN A 279 8.70 -20.37 -4.32
CA GLN A 279 7.63 -20.03 -3.37
C GLN A 279 7.75 -18.56 -2.97
N THR A 280 6.61 -17.95 -2.66
CA THR A 280 6.55 -16.60 -2.06
C THR A 280 7.37 -16.58 -0.76
N PRO A 281 8.32 -15.63 -0.59
CA PRO A 281 9.13 -15.55 0.61
C PRO A 281 8.28 -15.10 1.80
N ASN A 282 8.50 -15.66 2.98
CA ASN A 282 7.84 -15.21 4.20
C ASN A 282 8.40 -13.86 4.68
N ILE A 283 7.73 -13.26 5.66
CA ILE A 283 8.06 -11.94 6.21
C ILE A 283 9.51 -11.86 6.71
N LEU A 284 10.01 -12.91 7.36
CA LEU A 284 11.39 -12.94 7.89
C LEU A 284 12.42 -13.00 6.76
N GLN A 285 12.13 -13.75 5.69
CA GLN A 285 12.99 -13.78 4.50
C GLN A 285 13.01 -12.42 3.78
N ILE A 286 11.88 -11.71 3.75
CA ILE A 286 11.81 -10.34 3.21
C ILE A 286 12.66 -9.39 4.05
N GLN A 287 12.54 -9.44 5.38
CA GLN A 287 13.39 -8.66 6.29
C GLN A 287 14.88 -8.93 6.05
N ASP A 288 15.26 -10.20 5.95
CA ASP A 288 16.65 -10.58 5.72
C ASP A 288 17.18 -10.06 4.38
N THR A 289 16.33 -10.05 3.35
CA THR A 289 16.68 -9.55 2.01
C THR A 289 16.82 -8.02 1.99
N ILE A 290 15.96 -7.29 2.70
CA ILE A 290 16.09 -5.82 2.87
C ILE A 290 17.42 -5.49 3.56
N GLU A 291 17.74 -6.21 4.63
CA GLU A 291 18.99 -6.02 5.37
C GLU A 291 20.22 -6.34 4.51
N GLN A 292 20.12 -7.35 3.64
CA GLN A 292 21.15 -7.68 2.67
C GLN A 292 21.29 -6.57 1.61
N ALA A 293 20.18 -6.01 1.13
CA ALA A 293 20.17 -4.88 0.19
C ALA A 293 20.95 -3.70 0.77
N TRP A 294 20.66 -3.33 2.03
CA TRP A 294 21.40 -2.26 2.71
C TRP A 294 22.90 -2.58 2.90
N SER A 295 23.24 -3.85 3.11
CA SER A 295 24.65 -4.29 3.22
C SER A 295 25.38 -4.21 1.87
N ASN A 296 24.63 -4.26 0.77
CA ASN A 296 25.11 -4.10 -0.61
C ASN A 296 24.99 -2.63 -1.11
N ASP A 297 24.81 -1.67 -0.19
CA ASP A 297 24.65 -0.24 -0.46
C ASP A 297 23.42 0.14 -1.32
N ILE A 298 22.42 -0.72 -1.37
CA ILE A 298 21.13 -0.45 -2.02
C ILE A 298 20.22 0.22 -0.99
N LEU A 299 19.93 1.52 -1.16
CA LEU A 299 19.07 2.31 -0.28
C LEU A 299 19.44 2.16 1.22
N SER A 300 20.74 2.14 1.50
CA SER A 300 21.32 1.83 2.81
C SER A 300 20.89 2.80 3.94
N HIS A 301 20.37 3.98 3.60
CA HIS A 301 19.79 4.92 4.57
C HIS A 301 18.65 4.31 5.40
N GLY A 302 17.86 3.39 4.82
CA GLY A 302 16.76 2.71 5.52
C GLY A 302 17.20 1.97 6.78
N ARG A 303 18.47 1.49 6.82
CA ARG A 303 19.05 0.87 8.02
C ARG A 303 19.11 1.85 9.19
N THR A 304 19.51 3.10 8.94
CA THR A 304 19.60 4.16 9.95
C THR A 304 18.20 4.64 10.36
N GLU A 305 17.35 4.88 9.37
CA GLU A 305 15.98 5.36 9.58
C GLU A 305 15.14 4.40 10.44
N THR A 306 15.22 3.10 10.16
CA THR A 306 14.46 2.07 10.88
C THR A 306 15.17 1.56 12.14
N GLY A 307 16.50 1.71 12.21
CA GLY A 307 17.34 1.00 13.18
C GLY A 307 17.36 -0.52 12.96
N GLY A 308 17.17 -0.96 11.71
CA GLY A 308 17.08 -2.37 11.32
C GLY A 308 15.66 -2.95 11.44
N VAL A 309 15.29 -3.81 10.50
CA VAL A 309 13.95 -4.45 10.44
C VAL A 309 14.00 -5.93 10.83
N ARG A 310 15.18 -6.56 10.78
CA ARG A 310 15.36 -7.99 11.05
C ARG A 310 14.74 -8.44 12.37
N GLY A 311 13.79 -9.37 12.31
CA GLY A 311 13.20 -9.98 13.49
C GLY A 311 12.32 -9.02 14.29
N THR A 312 11.80 -7.94 13.70
CA THR A 312 10.98 -6.93 14.40
C THR A 312 9.60 -6.79 13.77
N ARG A 313 8.67 -6.15 14.48
CA ARG A 313 7.32 -5.81 13.99
C ARG A 313 7.23 -4.39 13.42
N LYS A 314 8.38 -3.80 13.06
CA LYS A 314 8.42 -2.48 12.44
C LYS A 314 7.74 -2.52 11.08
N TRP A 315 6.93 -1.50 10.83
CA TRP A 315 6.40 -1.26 9.50
C TRP A 315 7.53 -0.90 8.53
N ILE A 316 7.28 -1.17 7.26
CA ILE A 316 8.16 -0.82 6.16
C ILE A 316 7.38 -0.01 5.15
N GLY A 317 8.08 0.81 4.38
CA GLY A 317 7.49 1.66 3.35
C GLY A 317 8.09 1.43 1.97
N THR A 318 7.96 2.46 1.14
CA THR A 318 8.42 2.52 -0.26
C THR A 318 9.92 2.25 -0.37
N SER A 319 10.76 2.84 0.50
CA SER A 319 12.22 2.65 0.46
C SER A 319 12.63 1.19 0.68
N GLU A 320 12.07 0.53 1.70
CA GLU A 320 12.34 -0.89 1.95
C GLU A 320 11.82 -1.80 0.84
N ALA A 321 10.63 -1.53 0.30
CA ALA A 321 10.07 -2.28 -0.82
C ALA A 321 10.95 -2.15 -2.08
N ALA A 322 11.38 -0.92 -2.40
CA ALA A 322 12.30 -0.66 -3.51
C ALA A 322 13.66 -1.35 -3.30
N ALA A 323 14.20 -1.31 -2.07
CA ALA A 323 15.46 -1.98 -1.74
C ALA A 323 15.36 -3.49 -1.95
N TYR A 324 14.24 -4.07 -1.51
CA TYR A 324 13.93 -5.48 -1.68
C TYR A 324 13.87 -5.88 -3.16
N PHE A 325 13.08 -5.17 -3.98
CA PHE A 325 12.96 -5.48 -5.41
C PHE A 325 14.28 -5.30 -6.16
N THR A 326 15.01 -4.23 -5.87
CA THR A 326 16.33 -3.95 -6.47
C THR A 326 17.33 -5.05 -6.14
N GLN A 327 17.32 -5.56 -4.90
CA GLN A 327 18.16 -6.69 -4.49
C GLN A 327 17.83 -7.99 -5.24
N LEU A 328 16.60 -8.15 -5.73
CA LEU A 328 16.21 -9.27 -6.59
C LEU A 328 16.50 -9.03 -8.08
N GLY A 329 17.13 -7.92 -8.43
CA GLY A 329 17.40 -7.53 -9.83
C GLY A 329 16.14 -7.08 -10.57
N VAL A 330 15.09 -6.66 -9.85
CA VAL A 330 13.89 -6.08 -10.45
C VAL A 330 14.08 -4.56 -10.51
N SER A 331 14.09 -3.99 -11.71
CA SER A 331 14.05 -2.54 -11.89
C SER A 331 12.71 -2.00 -11.39
N VAL A 332 12.78 -0.92 -10.62
CA VAL A 332 11.64 -0.29 -9.99
C VAL A 332 11.70 1.21 -10.17
N GLU A 333 10.52 1.80 -10.35
CA GLU A 333 10.34 3.24 -10.26
C GLU A 333 9.59 3.55 -8.96
N ALA A 334 10.15 4.44 -8.15
CA ALA A 334 9.47 4.98 -6.99
C ALA A 334 8.96 6.39 -7.31
N CYS A 335 7.70 6.66 -7.03
CA CYS A 335 7.09 7.99 -7.20
C CYS A 335 6.45 8.44 -5.89
N ALA A 336 6.52 9.74 -5.61
CA ALA A 336 5.79 10.39 -4.53
C ALA A 336 4.82 11.41 -5.14
N PHE A 337 3.64 11.52 -4.53
CA PHE A 337 2.60 12.47 -4.90
C PHE A 337 2.22 13.24 -3.65
N GLU A 338 2.26 14.55 -3.71
CA GLU A 338 1.94 15.43 -2.60
C GLU A 338 0.97 16.52 -3.06
N ASP A 339 0.14 17.02 -2.14
CA ASP A 339 -0.77 18.13 -2.42
C ASP A 339 0.07 19.37 -2.82
N GLN A 340 -0.21 19.88 -4.01
CA GLN A 340 0.33 21.16 -4.50
C GLN A 340 -0.74 22.24 -4.39
N GLU A 341 -0.36 23.51 -4.60
CA GLU A 341 -1.30 24.65 -4.47
C GLU A 341 -2.59 24.44 -5.28
N LEU A 342 -2.45 23.91 -6.50
CA LEU A 342 -3.51 23.79 -7.51
C LEU A 342 -3.94 22.34 -7.79
N GLU A 343 -3.25 21.34 -7.28
CA GLU A 343 -3.50 19.93 -7.59
C GLU A 343 -3.42 19.07 -6.33
N LEU A 344 -4.41 18.20 -6.12
CA LEU A 344 -4.39 17.24 -5.01
C LEU A 344 -3.51 16.04 -5.37
N ALA A 345 -2.78 15.50 -4.39
CA ALA A 345 -1.98 14.29 -4.55
C ALA A 345 -2.79 13.14 -5.14
N ALA A 346 -4.06 13.03 -4.75
CA ALA A 346 -4.98 12.01 -5.25
C ALA A 346 -5.26 12.14 -6.76
N VAL A 347 -5.33 13.36 -7.29
CA VAL A 347 -5.56 13.60 -8.74
C VAL A 347 -4.32 13.18 -9.52
N ALA A 348 -3.14 13.65 -9.11
CA ALA A 348 -1.86 13.30 -9.75
C ALA A 348 -1.60 11.79 -9.71
N LEU A 349 -1.90 11.12 -8.59
CA LEU A 349 -1.83 9.67 -8.46
C LEU A 349 -2.77 8.97 -9.45
N LEU A 350 -4.05 9.37 -9.50
CA LEU A 350 -5.02 8.73 -10.39
C LEU A 350 -4.66 8.92 -11.87
N ASP A 351 -4.16 10.10 -12.25
CA ASP A 351 -3.68 10.38 -13.61
C ASP A 351 -2.50 9.46 -13.97
N HIS A 352 -1.52 9.33 -13.06
CA HIS A 352 -0.36 8.47 -13.25
C HIS A 352 -0.76 6.98 -13.39
N ILE A 353 -1.62 6.49 -12.50
CA ILE A 353 -2.06 5.09 -12.50
C ILE A 353 -2.89 4.76 -13.74
N GLU A 354 -3.76 5.67 -14.17
CA GLU A 354 -4.55 5.50 -15.38
C GLU A 354 -3.66 5.45 -16.62
N ALA A 355 -2.69 6.38 -16.74
CA ALA A 355 -1.73 6.37 -17.83
C ALA A 355 -0.89 5.08 -17.85
N TYR A 356 -0.44 4.60 -16.68
CA TYR A 356 0.29 3.34 -16.56
C TYR A 356 -0.50 2.17 -17.15
N PHE A 357 -1.77 2.00 -16.77
CA PHE A 357 -2.57 0.88 -17.25
C PHE A 357 -3.02 1.02 -18.70
N ILE A 358 -3.29 2.24 -19.18
CA ILE A 358 -3.57 2.52 -20.59
C ILE A 358 -2.38 2.08 -21.47
N GLY A 359 -1.15 2.26 -20.99
CA GLY A 359 0.07 1.80 -21.67
C GLY A 359 0.14 0.29 -21.88
N GLY A 360 -0.67 -0.51 -21.18
CA GLY A 360 -0.72 -1.97 -21.30
C GLY A 360 -1.85 -2.52 -22.16
N LEU A 361 -2.62 -1.67 -22.85
CA LEU A 361 -3.85 -2.09 -23.55
C LEU A 361 -3.61 -2.94 -24.79
N GLU A 362 -2.48 -2.79 -25.47
CA GLU A 362 -2.18 -3.51 -26.73
C GLU A 362 -2.28 -5.04 -26.56
N ASN A 363 -1.87 -5.56 -25.40
CA ASN A 363 -1.86 -6.98 -25.07
C ASN A 363 -2.89 -7.37 -24.00
N ALA A 364 -3.93 -6.55 -23.82
CA ALA A 364 -4.92 -6.75 -22.78
C ALA A 364 -6.06 -7.69 -23.23
N ASP A 365 -6.44 -8.62 -22.35
CA ASP A 365 -7.64 -9.42 -22.51
C ASP A 365 -8.88 -8.58 -22.18
N GLN A 366 -9.77 -8.39 -23.14
CA GLN A 366 -10.99 -7.60 -22.95
C GLN A 366 -12.18 -8.45 -22.49
N ARG A 367 -12.94 -7.94 -21.52
CA ARG A 367 -14.22 -8.50 -21.03
C ARG A 367 -15.20 -7.36 -20.80
N GLY A 368 -16.07 -7.08 -21.78
CA GLY A 368 -16.97 -5.93 -21.70
C GLY A 368 -16.18 -4.63 -21.59
N THR A 369 -16.44 -3.85 -20.54
CA THR A 369 -15.72 -2.60 -20.21
C THR A 369 -14.40 -2.83 -19.47
N SER A 370 -14.03 -4.08 -19.17
CA SER A 370 -12.80 -4.42 -18.45
C SER A 370 -11.67 -4.85 -19.38
N HIS A 371 -10.46 -4.37 -19.12
CA HIS A 371 -9.22 -4.68 -19.83
C HIS A 371 -8.20 -5.24 -18.84
N VAL A 372 -7.85 -6.53 -18.99
CA VAL A 372 -6.86 -7.20 -18.14
C VAL A 372 -5.51 -7.19 -18.86
N THR A 373 -4.61 -6.32 -18.43
CA THR A 373 -3.28 -6.12 -19.04
C THR A 373 -2.30 -7.20 -18.61
N GLN A 374 -1.09 -7.17 -19.18
CA GLN A 374 0.07 -7.97 -18.73
C GLN A 374 0.96 -7.19 -17.75
N LEU A 375 0.54 -6.01 -17.29
CA LEU A 375 1.35 -5.13 -16.45
C LEU A 375 1.42 -5.60 -15.00
N ALA A 376 2.48 -5.18 -14.31
CA ALA A 376 2.67 -5.45 -12.89
C ALA A 376 1.58 -4.74 -12.04
N PRO A 377 1.15 -5.32 -10.90
CA PRO A 377 0.52 -4.55 -9.84
C PRO A 377 1.54 -3.58 -9.22
N ILE A 378 1.04 -2.56 -8.52
CA ILE A 378 1.87 -1.47 -7.98
C ILE A 378 1.80 -1.49 -6.46
N TYR A 379 2.95 -1.45 -5.79
CA TYR A 379 3.00 -1.24 -4.34
C TYR A 379 2.53 0.19 -4.04
N PHE A 380 1.59 0.36 -3.11
CA PHE A 380 0.98 1.65 -2.80
C PHE A 380 1.06 1.94 -1.31
N GLN A 381 1.64 3.08 -0.97
CA GLN A 381 1.86 3.55 0.38
C GLN A 381 1.11 4.85 0.61
N ARG A 382 0.51 4.94 1.79
CA ARG A 382 0.12 6.20 2.42
C ARG A 382 0.55 6.18 3.89
N LEU A 383 0.37 7.28 4.60
CA LEU A 383 0.64 7.28 6.03
C LEU A 383 -0.13 6.17 6.75
N GLY A 384 0.62 5.29 7.43
CA GLY A 384 0.08 4.25 8.31
C GLY A 384 -0.36 2.95 7.68
N HIS A 385 -0.45 2.88 6.35
CA HIS A 385 -0.91 1.67 5.68
C HIS A 385 -0.37 1.56 4.27
N SER A 386 -0.15 0.31 3.85
CA SER A 386 0.17 -0.01 2.47
C SER A 386 -0.82 -1.01 1.91
N MET A 387 -1.05 -0.90 0.61
CA MET A 387 -1.91 -1.77 -0.20
C MET A 387 -1.21 -2.06 -1.52
N THR A 388 -1.85 -2.85 -2.37
CA THR A 388 -1.38 -3.11 -3.73
C THR A 388 -2.43 -2.61 -4.71
N ILE A 389 -2.08 -1.66 -5.57
CA ILE A 389 -2.94 -1.24 -6.69
C ILE A 389 -2.92 -2.34 -7.73
N VAL A 390 -4.11 -2.86 -8.03
CA VAL A 390 -4.33 -3.93 -9.01
C VAL A 390 -5.09 -3.45 -10.23
N GLY A 391 -5.55 -2.20 -10.24
CA GLY A 391 -6.25 -1.60 -11.37
C GLY A 391 -6.81 -0.22 -11.06
N LEU A 392 -7.48 0.34 -12.05
CA LEU A 392 -8.24 1.59 -11.97
C LEU A 392 -9.53 1.44 -12.76
N GLN A 393 -10.62 1.99 -12.24
CA GLN A 393 -11.92 2.05 -12.87
C GLN A 393 -12.30 3.51 -13.10
N ARG A 394 -12.84 3.79 -14.29
CA ARG A 394 -13.47 5.07 -14.64
C ARG A 394 -14.96 4.87 -14.85
N SER A 395 -15.74 5.69 -14.18
CA SER A 395 -17.20 5.75 -14.30
C SER A 395 -17.61 6.69 -15.43
N LYS A 396 -18.84 6.53 -15.94
CA LYS A 396 -19.40 7.37 -17.03
C LYS A 396 -19.51 8.86 -16.68
N ASP A 397 -19.55 9.20 -15.39
CA ASP A 397 -19.55 10.58 -14.92
C ASP A 397 -18.14 11.19 -14.80
N GLY A 398 -17.10 10.41 -15.15
CA GLY A 398 -15.70 10.81 -15.07
C GLY A 398 -15.05 10.58 -13.72
N SER A 399 -15.79 10.12 -12.70
CA SER A 399 -15.22 9.75 -11.41
C SER A 399 -14.33 8.51 -11.55
N ARG A 400 -13.34 8.42 -10.67
CA ARG A 400 -12.32 7.35 -10.72
C ARG A 400 -12.21 6.64 -9.38
N GLU A 401 -11.98 5.34 -9.46
CA GLU A 401 -11.73 4.49 -8.31
C GLU A 401 -10.49 3.64 -8.53
N LEU A 402 -9.59 3.60 -7.55
CA LEU A 402 -8.54 2.60 -7.52
C LEU A 402 -9.12 1.25 -7.14
N LEU A 403 -8.64 0.20 -7.81
CA LEU A 403 -8.86 -1.19 -7.41
C LEU A 403 -7.63 -1.65 -6.63
N LEU A 404 -7.82 -2.00 -5.36
CA LEU A 404 -6.77 -2.32 -4.40
C LEU A 404 -6.94 -3.74 -3.84
N PHE A 405 -5.82 -4.40 -3.61
CA PHE A 405 -5.72 -5.48 -2.63
C PHE A 405 -5.21 -4.90 -1.30
N ASP A 406 -5.99 -5.11 -0.24
CA ASP A 406 -5.69 -4.64 1.10
C ASP A 406 -5.47 -5.85 2.01
N PRO A 407 -4.24 -6.07 2.52
CA PRO A 407 -3.93 -7.26 3.32
C PRO A 407 -4.69 -7.31 4.65
N SER A 408 -5.29 -6.20 5.08
CA SER A 408 -6.09 -6.12 6.32
C SER A 408 -7.34 -7.00 6.30
N PHE A 409 -7.81 -7.36 5.10
CA PHE A 409 -9.09 -8.02 4.92
C PHE A 409 -8.91 -9.37 4.23
N GLU A 410 -9.62 -10.40 4.73
CA GLU A 410 -9.69 -11.68 4.03
C GLU A 410 -10.60 -11.58 2.80
N THR A 411 -10.36 -12.45 1.81
CA THR A 411 -11.32 -12.60 0.71
C THR A 411 -12.65 -13.14 1.23
N SER A 412 -13.75 -12.44 0.94
CA SER A 412 -15.10 -12.81 1.39
C SER A 412 -15.49 -14.22 0.96
N VAL A 413 -16.33 -14.89 1.75
CA VAL A 413 -16.90 -16.21 1.41
C VAL A 413 -17.65 -16.13 0.09
N ALA A 414 -18.37 -15.03 -0.15
CA ALA A 414 -19.07 -14.78 -1.40
C ALA A 414 -18.13 -14.74 -2.62
N MET A 415 -16.99 -14.03 -2.51
CA MET A 415 -15.98 -13.97 -3.57
C MET A 415 -15.32 -15.34 -3.78
N ARG A 416 -14.95 -16.05 -2.70
CA ARG A 416 -14.41 -17.42 -2.78
C ARG A 416 -15.38 -18.39 -3.46
N ALA A 417 -16.68 -18.25 -3.21
CA ALA A 417 -17.72 -19.05 -3.88
C ALA A 417 -17.75 -18.79 -5.39
N LEU A 418 -17.69 -17.52 -5.81
CA LEU A 418 -17.62 -17.15 -7.24
C LEU A 418 -16.37 -17.71 -7.92
N LEU A 419 -15.21 -17.63 -7.26
CA LEU A 419 -13.94 -18.20 -7.76
C LEU A 419 -14.03 -19.73 -7.94
N ALA A 420 -14.76 -20.40 -7.06
CA ALA A 420 -15.05 -21.84 -7.16
C ALA A 420 -16.14 -22.19 -8.19
N GLY A 421 -16.60 -21.22 -9.00
CA GLY A 421 -17.64 -21.42 -10.01
C GLY A 421 -19.06 -21.58 -9.43
N LYS A 422 -19.26 -21.29 -8.15
CA LYS A 422 -20.58 -21.33 -7.50
C LYS A 422 -21.31 -20.01 -7.69
N ARG A 423 -22.64 -20.03 -7.59
CA ARG A 423 -23.45 -18.81 -7.57
C ARG A 423 -23.31 -18.11 -6.23
N SER A 424 -23.22 -16.77 -6.25
CA SER A 424 -23.31 -15.93 -5.06
C SER A 424 -24.63 -15.16 -5.05
N ARG A 425 -25.16 -14.91 -3.86
CA ARG A 425 -26.33 -14.04 -3.62
C ARG A 425 -25.94 -12.62 -3.21
N ALA A 426 -24.65 -12.34 -3.06
CA ALA A 426 -24.17 -11.02 -2.70
C ALA A 426 -24.48 -9.99 -3.80
N HIS A 427 -24.85 -8.79 -3.39
CA HIS A 427 -24.99 -7.66 -4.32
C HIS A 427 -23.62 -7.27 -4.90
N LEU A 428 -23.62 -6.81 -6.16
CA LEU A 428 -22.40 -6.43 -6.88
C LEU A 428 -21.57 -5.40 -6.11
N GLU A 429 -22.23 -4.37 -5.58
CA GLU A 429 -21.59 -3.33 -4.77
C GLU A 429 -20.85 -3.90 -3.55
N ASN A 430 -21.47 -4.83 -2.81
CA ASN A 430 -20.83 -5.43 -1.64
C ASN A 430 -19.62 -6.30 -2.00
N LEU A 431 -19.64 -6.93 -3.19
CA LEU A 431 -18.51 -7.71 -3.70
C LEU A 431 -17.33 -6.83 -4.12
N LEU A 432 -17.60 -5.64 -4.64
CA LEU A 432 -16.60 -4.71 -5.18
C LEU A 432 -16.07 -3.71 -4.14
N LYS A 433 -16.91 -3.32 -3.17
CA LYS A 433 -16.57 -2.33 -2.12
C LYS A 433 -15.26 -2.60 -1.37
N PRO A 434 -14.89 -3.85 -1.00
CA PRO A 434 -13.59 -4.10 -0.35
C PRO A 434 -12.40 -3.70 -1.22
N TYR A 435 -12.55 -3.81 -2.54
CA TYR A 435 -11.49 -3.57 -3.53
C TYR A 435 -11.50 -2.14 -4.09
N ARG A 436 -12.59 -1.38 -3.98
CA ARG A 436 -12.70 -0.02 -4.52
C ARG A 436 -12.26 1.04 -3.51
N ARG A 437 -11.50 2.04 -3.97
CA ARG A 437 -11.26 3.30 -3.25
C ARG A 437 -11.52 4.47 -4.20
N SER A 438 -12.54 5.27 -3.90
CA SER A 438 -12.92 6.41 -4.73
C SER A 438 -11.94 7.58 -4.59
N ASP A 439 -11.90 8.44 -5.61
CA ASP A 439 -11.18 9.72 -5.55
C ASP A 439 -11.50 10.54 -4.29
N GLN A 440 -12.74 10.54 -3.80
CA GLN A 440 -13.14 11.25 -2.59
C GLN A 440 -12.57 10.61 -1.31
N SER A 441 -12.43 9.28 -1.30
CA SER A 441 -11.75 8.57 -0.21
C SER A 441 -10.26 8.92 -0.20
N LEU A 442 -9.63 8.93 -1.38
CA LEU A 442 -8.21 9.23 -1.57
C LEU A 442 -7.89 10.70 -1.23
N ALA A 443 -8.73 11.66 -1.60
CA ALA A 443 -8.51 13.09 -1.35
C ALA A 443 -8.47 13.52 0.13
N ARG A 444 -8.66 12.58 1.07
CA ARG A 444 -8.43 12.81 2.50
C ARG A 444 -6.95 12.76 2.89
N TRP A 445 -6.11 12.22 2.02
CA TRP A 445 -4.67 12.08 2.22
C TRP A 445 -3.92 13.15 1.40
N GLU A 446 -2.84 13.66 1.97
CA GLU A 446 -2.01 14.72 1.40
C GLU A 446 -0.79 14.17 0.65
N GLU A 447 -0.44 12.92 0.90
CA GLU A 447 0.76 12.28 0.38
C GLU A 447 0.48 10.82 0.03
N PHE A 448 1.08 10.38 -1.08
CA PHE A 448 1.10 8.99 -1.52
C PHE A 448 2.47 8.66 -2.07
N GLU A 449 2.89 7.40 -1.90
CA GLU A 449 4.06 6.88 -2.58
C GLU A 449 3.71 5.57 -3.28
N ILE A 450 4.34 5.30 -4.40
CA ILE A 450 4.20 4.04 -5.12
C ILE A 450 5.56 3.45 -5.48
N VAL A 451 5.61 2.13 -5.62
CA VAL A 451 6.71 1.43 -6.28
C VAL A 451 6.15 0.62 -7.44
N VAL A 452 6.55 0.98 -8.65
CA VAL A 452 6.14 0.35 -9.90
C VAL A 452 7.28 -0.57 -10.38
N PRO A 453 7.08 -1.90 -10.36
CA PRO A 453 8.05 -2.82 -10.95
C PRO A 453 8.02 -2.68 -12.47
N ARG A 454 9.17 -2.37 -13.08
CA ARG A 454 9.28 -2.35 -14.54
C ARG A 454 9.42 -3.78 -15.06
N ALA A 455 8.80 -4.04 -16.22
CA ALA A 455 9.09 -5.24 -16.97
C ALA A 455 10.60 -5.21 -17.30
N ALA A 456 11.29 -6.34 -17.19
CA ALA A 456 12.67 -6.40 -17.67
C ALA A 456 12.63 -6.05 -19.16
N GLY A 457 13.19 -4.90 -19.53
CA GLY A 457 13.41 -4.61 -20.93
C GLY A 457 14.18 -5.79 -21.53
N LEU A 458 13.71 -6.32 -22.65
CA LEU A 458 14.60 -7.01 -23.57
C LEU A 458 15.61 -5.94 -24.01
N GLY A 459 16.72 -5.85 -23.27
CA GLY A 459 17.84 -5.00 -23.62
C GLY A 459 18.46 -5.41 -24.94
#